data_AF-A0A497QQH9-F1
#
_entry.id   AF-A0A497QQH9-F1
#
_cell.length_a   1.000
_cell.length_b   1.000
_cell.length_c   1.000
_cell.angle_alpha   90.00
_cell.angle_beta   90.00
_cell.angle_gamma   90.00
#
_symmetry.space_group_name_H-M   'P 1'
#
loop_
_entity.id
_entity.type
_entity.pdbx_description
1 polymer ?
#
loop_
_entity_poly.entity_id
_entity_poly.type
_entity_poly.pdbx_seq_one_letter_code
_entity_poly.pdbx_strand_id
1 'polypeptide(L)'
;MKANDKSKEKLLRELEGYITKLFEQALDYAQVACPTQDTYKVLRSKILRVGNNCIRNVRKRLKHYDVEFVPQTEEVIEVIRKSTKK
;
A
#
# COMPACT_ATOMS: atom_id res chain seq x y z
N MET A 1 -16.34 -17.85 0.85
CA MET A 1 -14.98 -17.28 0.90
C MET A 1 -14.62 -17.03 2.35
N LYS A 2 -13.48 -17.53 2.83
CA LYS A 2 -13.07 -17.37 4.24
C LYS A 2 -12.75 -15.88 4.48
N ALA A 3 -13.02 -15.35 5.67
CA ALA A 3 -12.80 -13.94 5.99
C ALA A 3 -11.36 -13.46 5.67
N ASN A 4 -10.37 -14.35 5.82
CA ASN A 4 -8.97 -14.14 5.48
C ASN A 4 -8.75 -13.78 3.98
N ASP A 5 -9.53 -14.36 3.07
CA ASP A 5 -9.39 -14.10 1.63
C ASP A 5 -9.78 -12.65 1.29
N LYS A 6 -10.83 -12.12 1.95
CA LYS A 6 -11.28 -10.73 1.76
C LYS A 6 -10.28 -9.72 2.31
N SER A 7 -9.70 -10.00 3.49
CA SER A 7 -8.68 -9.14 4.09
C SER A 7 -7.40 -9.10 3.24
N LYS A 8 -6.96 -10.26 2.74
CA LYS A 8 -5.82 -10.35 1.80
C LYS A 8 -6.08 -9.58 0.51
N GLU A 9 -7.28 -9.67 -0.05
CA GLU A 9 -7.64 -8.95 -1.27
C GLU A 9 -7.69 -7.43 -1.03
N LYS A 10 -8.22 -6.97 0.10
CA LYS A 10 -8.23 -5.55 0.47
C LYS A 10 -6.79 -5.01 0.59
N LEU A 11 -5.94 -5.72 1.34
CA LEU A 11 -4.53 -5.36 1.49
C LEU A 11 -3.81 -5.34 0.15
N LEU A 12 -4.05 -6.31 -0.72
CA LEU A 12 -3.46 -6.36 -2.05
C LEU A 12 -3.82 -5.12 -2.87
N ARG A 13 -5.11 -4.73 -2.89
CA ARG A 13 -5.56 -3.52 -3.62
C ARG A 13 -4.91 -2.25 -3.09
N GLU A 14 -4.79 -2.12 -1.76
CA GLU A 14 -4.12 -0.97 -1.15
C GLU A 14 -2.63 -0.93 -1.54
N LEU A 15 -1.93 -2.06 -1.46
CA LEU A 15 -0.52 -2.16 -1.87
C LEU A 15 -0.32 -1.85 -3.35
N GLU A 16 -1.19 -2.37 -4.23
CA GLU A 16 -1.16 -2.05 -5.66
C GLU A 16 -1.33 -0.54 -5.90
N GLY A 17 -2.22 0.11 -5.15
CA GLY A 17 -2.39 1.57 -5.18
C GLY A 17 -1.14 2.34 -4.74
N TYR A 18 -0.51 1.93 -3.65
CA TYR A 18 0.74 2.56 -3.17
C TYR A 18 1.88 2.38 -4.16
N ILE A 19 2.05 1.19 -4.72
CA ILE A 19 3.06 0.91 -5.74
C ILE A 19 2.81 1.80 -6.96
N THR A 20 1.56 1.88 -7.43
CA THR A 20 1.22 2.71 -8.59
C THR A 20 1.60 4.18 -8.37
N LYS A 21 1.22 4.76 -7.22
CA LYS A 21 1.58 6.14 -6.85
C LYS A 21 3.10 6.37 -6.80
N LEU A 22 3.84 5.42 -6.24
CA LEU A 22 5.31 5.50 -6.19
C LEU A 22 5.92 5.58 -7.60
N PHE A 23 5.44 4.74 -8.51
CA PHE A 23 5.95 4.72 -9.88
C PHE A 23 5.46 5.93 -10.71
N GLU A 24 4.28 6.49 -10.42
CA GLU A 24 3.84 7.77 -10.97
C GLU A 24 4.79 8.91 -10.57
N GLN A 25 5.11 9.02 -9.29
CA GLN A 25 6.08 10.02 -8.81
C GLN A 25 7.45 9.85 -9.47
N ALA A 26 7.91 8.60 -9.63
CA ALA A 26 9.16 8.32 -10.34
C ALA A 26 9.11 8.78 -11.81
N LEU A 27 7.95 8.68 -12.48
CA LEU A 27 7.76 9.19 -13.82
C LEU A 27 7.77 10.72 -13.86
N ASP A 28 7.16 11.39 -12.88
CA ASP A 28 7.18 12.85 -12.77
C ASP A 28 8.60 13.38 -12.66
N TYR A 29 9.42 12.78 -11.78
CA TYR A 29 10.84 13.12 -11.67
C TYR A 29 11.60 12.83 -12.97
N ALA A 30 11.36 11.68 -13.59
CA ALA A 30 12.02 11.31 -14.84
C ALA A 30 11.66 12.26 -15.99
N GLN A 31 10.43 12.77 -16.04
CA GLN A 31 9.97 13.67 -17.09
C GLN A 31 10.69 15.03 -17.03
N VAL A 32 10.98 15.52 -15.83
CA VAL A 32 11.73 16.78 -15.63
C VAL A 32 13.24 16.57 -15.81
N ALA A 33 13.76 15.42 -15.39
CA ALA A 33 15.20 15.14 -15.43
C ALA A 33 15.72 14.73 -16.81
N CYS A 34 14.86 14.21 -17.70
CA CYS A 34 15.30 13.76 -19.02
C CYS A 34 15.52 14.93 -19.99
N PRO A 35 16.67 14.97 -20.69
CA PRO A 35 17.00 16.09 -21.59
C PRO A 35 16.17 16.11 -22.87
N THR A 36 15.59 14.97 -23.29
CA THR A 36 14.77 14.88 -24.49
C THR A 36 13.55 13.98 -24.29
N GLN A 37 12.51 14.17 -25.10
CA GLN A 37 11.32 13.32 -25.05
C GLN A 37 11.62 11.85 -25.43
N ASP A 38 12.57 11.60 -26.33
CA ASP A 38 12.90 10.23 -26.73
C ASP A 38 13.64 9.46 -25.64
N THR A 39 14.55 10.12 -24.92
CA THR A 39 15.20 9.52 -23.74
C THR A 39 14.20 9.23 -22.63
N TYR A 40 13.26 10.16 -22.39
CA TYR A 40 12.15 9.95 -21.46
C TYR A 40 11.27 8.76 -21.86
N LYS A 41 10.86 8.63 -23.13
CA LYS A 41 10.02 7.50 -23.60
C LYS A 41 10.66 6.14 -23.31
N VAL A 42 11.96 6.01 -23.54
CA VAL A 42 12.70 4.77 -23.27
C VAL A 42 12.74 4.49 -21.76
N LEU A 43 13.05 5.50 -20.95
CA LEU A 43 13.09 5.36 -19.49
C LEU A 43 11.71 5.06 -18.89
N ARG A 44 10.66 5.77 -19.33
CA ARG A 44 9.26 5.55 -18.94
C ARG A 44 8.84 4.11 -19.16
N SER A 45 9.15 3.53 -20.32
CA SER A 45 8.83 2.12 -20.60
C SER A 45 9.49 1.16 -19.60
N LYS A 46 10.74 1.42 -19.22
CA LYS A 46 11.46 0.63 -18.20
C LYS A 46 10.82 0.80 -16.82
N ILE A 47 10.52 2.04 -16.40
CA ILE A 47 9.87 2.34 -15.11
C ILE A 47 8.54 1.61 -15.00
N LEU A 48 7.68 1.70 -16.01
CA LEU A 48 6.38 1.00 -16.05
C LEU A 48 6.53 -0.52 -15.99
N ARG A 49 7.53 -1.07 -16.70
CA ARG A 49 7.81 -2.52 -16.65
C ARG A 49 8.23 -2.97 -15.25
N VAL A 50 9.07 -2.20 -14.58
CA VAL A 50 9.50 -2.50 -13.21
C VAL A 50 8.33 -2.39 -12.23
N GLY A 51 7.47 -1.37 -12.36
CA GLY A 51 6.25 -1.23 -11.56
C GLY A 51 5.32 -2.43 -11.70
N ASN A 52 5.04 -2.86 -12.94
CA ASN A 52 4.24 -4.06 -13.20
C ASN A 52 4.86 -5.33 -12.60
N ASN A 53 6.19 -5.48 -12.67
CA ASN A 53 6.89 -6.61 -12.07
C ASN A 53 6.82 -6.57 -10.54
N CYS A 54 6.90 -5.37 -9.94
CA CYS A 54 6.75 -5.18 -8.49
C CYS A 54 5.38 -5.67 -8.01
N ILE A 55 4.30 -5.23 -8.67
CA ILE A 55 2.92 -5.66 -8.36
C ILE A 55 2.79 -7.19 -8.44
N ARG A 56 3.28 -7.81 -9.52
CA ARG A 56 3.24 -9.28 -9.68
C ARG A 56 3.99 -10.00 -8.55
N ASN A 57 5.16 -9.49 -8.17
CA ASN A 57 5.97 -10.09 -7.12
C ASN A 57 5.32 -9.98 -5.75
N VAL A 58 4.75 -8.82 -5.42
CA VAL A 58 4.00 -8.61 -4.17
C VAL A 58 2.80 -9.55 -4.11
N ARG A 59 2.02 -9.64 -5.20
CA ARG A 59 0.88 -10.56 -5.28
C ARG A 59 1.29 -12.02 -5.10
N LYS A 60 2.42 -12.44 -5.67
CA LYS A 60 2.95 -13.80 -5.48
C LYS A 60 3.39 -14.03 -4.04
N ARG A 61 4.10 -13.06 -3.43
CA ARG A 61 4.61 -13.17 -2.06
C ARG A 61 3.48 -13.19 -1.03
N LEU A 62 2.47 -12.34 -1.19
CA LEU A 62 1.35 -12.22 -0.23
C LEU A 62 0.57 -13.54 -0.06
N LYS A 63 0.55 -14.41 -1.08
CA LYS A 63 -0.06 -15.75 -0.98
C LYS A 63 0.56 -16.63 0.10
N HIS A 64 1.84 -16.40 0.43
CA HIS A 64 2.58 -17.18 1.42
C HIS A 64 2.43 -16.66 2.86
N TYR A 65 1.71 -15.56 3.06
CA TYR A 65 1.48 -14.98 4.38
C TYR A 65 0.02 -15.18 4.79
N ASP A 66 -0.21 -15.36 6.09
CA ASP A 66 -1.52 -15.22 6.68
C ASP A 66 -1.72 -13.80 7.20
N VAL A 67 -2.85 -13.20 6.80
CA VAL A 67 -3.15 -11.79 7.07
C VAL A 67 -4.29 -11.78 8.07
N GLU A 68 -3.93 -11.54 9.33
CA GLU A 68 -4.90 -11.33 10.39
C GLU A 68 -5.25 -9.85 10.47
N PHE A 69 -6.54 -9.54 10.40
CA PHE A 69 -7.01 -8.19 10.67
C PHE A 69 -7.09 -8.01 12.18
N VAL A 70 -6.22 -7.17 12.74
CA VAL A 70 -6.28 -6.77 14.14
C VAL A 70 -7.06 -5.45 14.20
N PRO A 71 -8.29 -5.44 14.75
CA PRO A 71 -9.02 -4.19 14.94
C PRO A 71 -8.28 -3.31 15.94
N GLN A 72 -8.10 -2.03 15.61
CA GLN A 72 -7.70 -1.04 16.61
C GLN A 72 -8.86 -0.85 17.57
N THR A 73 -8.75 -1.40 18.78
CA THR A 73 -9.66 -1.07 19.88
C THR A 73 -9.18 0.22 20.53
N GLU A 74 -10.03 1.23 20.59
CA GLU A 74 -9.78 2.41 21.41
C GLU A 74 -9.76 2.01 22.89
N GLU A 75 -8.79 2.56 23.63
CA GLU A 75 -8.66 2.33 25.08
C GLU A 75 -9.71 3.21 25.79
N VAL A 76 -10.78 2.59 26.31
CA VAL A 76 -11.84 3.32 27.03
C VAL A 76 -11.35 3.60 28.46
N ILE A 77 -11.00 4.85 28.74
CA ILE A 77 -10.63 5.30 30.09
C ILE A 77 -11.91 5.64 30.87
N GLU A 78 -12.37 4.74 31.74
CA GLU A 78 -13.47 5.01 32.67
C GLU A 78 -12.99 5.80 33.89
N VAL A 79 -13.47 7.04 34.04
CA VAL A 79 -13.18 7.89 35.21
C VAL A 79 -14.17 7.59 36.33
N ILE A 80 -13.77 6.80 37.31
CA ILE A 80 -14.57 6.54 38.53
C ILE A 80 -14.50 7.78 39.45
N ARG A 81 -15.57 8.58 39.49
CA ARG A 81 -15.71 9.63 40.51
C ARG A 81 -16.02 8.98 41.86
N LYS A 82 -15.09 9.08 42.82
CA LYS A 82 -15.36 8.69 44.21
C LYS A 82 -16.47 9.59 44.78
N SER A 83 -17.63 8.99 45.04
CA SER A 83 -18.71 9.60 45.82
C SER A 83 -18.22 9.78 47.25
N THR A 84 -17.83 11.00 47.61
CA THR A 84 -17.71 11.44 49.00
C THR A 84 -19.11 11.46 49.60
N LYS A 85 -19.49 10.36 50.26
CA LYS A 85 -20.63 10.36 51.18
C LYS A 85 -20.28 11.25 52.37
N LYS A 86 -21.10 12.27 52.58
CA LYS A 86 -21.14 13.13 53.77
C LYS A 86 -21.81 12.39 54.92
#